data_AF-A0A1J0EH32-F1
#
_entry.id   AF-A0A1J0EH32-F1
#
_cell.length_a   1.000
_cell.length_b   1.000
_cell.length_c   1.000
_cell.angle_alpha   90.00
_cell.angle_beta   90.00
_cell.angle_gamma   90.00
#
_symmetry.space_group_name_H-M   'P 1'
#
loop_
_entity.id
_entity.type
_entity.pdbx_description
1 polymer ?
#
loop_
_entity_poly.entity_id
_entity_poly.type
_entity_poly.pdbx_seq_one_letter_code
_entity_poly.pdbx_strand_id
1 'polypeptide(L)'
;MTLRLFFHSDDLKANVEVLDCTPCENEFAVVLRATLFHPQGGGQPCDTGWIGESQVLRVAQEPERIVHYVDQPVKPGMTSIKVDEERRQLNSRLHSAGHLIGHFAETQGWTPIKAHHWPGEGRVTFQPGETSQELDAEVMQNALAQWIADDLPRLTSLREGAREIGFGELPAYGCGGTHVRRLQELGTVTIASLSQKKGTLSVRYDVD
;
A
#
# COMPACT_ATOMS: atom_id res chain seq x y z
N MET A 1 -17.28 2.67 -13.45
CA MET A 1 -15.99 2.77 -12.71
C MET A 1 -16.27 3.11 -11.26
N THR A 2 -15.73 2.34 -10.32
CA THR A 2 -15.84 2.59 -8.87
C THR A 2 -14.96 3.79 -8.47
N LEU A 3 -15.52 4.75 -7.74
CA LEU A 3 -14.75 5.87 -7.18
C LEU A 3 -13.84 5.39 -6.04
N ARG A 4 -12.54 5.65 -6.15
CA ARG A 4 -11.50 5.24 -5.20
C ARG A 4 -11.31 6.29 -4.11
N LEU A 5 -12.12 6.24 -3.06
CA LEU A 5 -12.05 7.23 -1.97
C LEU A 5 -10.70 7.16 -1.22
N PHE A 6 -10.12 5.96 -1.12
CA PHE A 6 -8.82 5.72 -0.47
C PHE A 6 -7.62 6.42 -1.13
N PHE A 7 -7.79 7.02 -2.31
CA PHE A 7 -6.76 7.88 -2.91
C PHE A 7 -6.67 9.26 -2.26
N HIS A 8 -7.78 9.73 -1.68
CA HIS A 8 -7.96 11.13 -1.29
C HIS A 8 -8.51 11.31 0.14
N SER A 9 -8.98 10.24 0.78
CA SER A 9 -9.44 10.24 2.16
C SER A 9 -8.74 9.14 2.95
N ASP A 10 -8.35 9.48 4.18
CA ASP A 10 -7.86 8.54 5.18
C ASP A 10 -8.97 8.07 6.13
N ASP A 11 -10.23 8.39 5.82
CA ASP A 11 -11.38 7.88 6.57
C ASP A 11 -11.44 6.35 6.45
N LEU A 12 -11.94 5.71 7.50
CA LEU A 12 -12.12 4.26 7.55
C LEU A 12 -13.59 3.87 7.52
N LYS A 13 -14.50 4.85 7.49
CA LYS A 13 -15.94 4.64 7.43
C LYS A 13 -16.57 5.62 6.46
N ALA A 14 -17.55 5.15 5.70
CA ALA A 14 -18.35 5.99 4.82
C ALA A 14 -19.73 5.36 4.60
N ASN A 15 -20.70 6.17 4.18
CA ASN A 15 -21.94 5.66 3.61
C ASN A 15 -21.81 5.70 2.09
N VAL A 16 -22.05 4.57 1.44
CA VAL A 16 -21.89 4.39 -0.01
C VAL A 16 -23.04 3.59 -0.59
N GLU A 17 -23.21 3.66 -1.91
CA GLU A 17 -24.23 2.89 -2.62
C GLU A 17 -23.66 1.56 -3.09
N VAL A 18 -24.31 0.47 -2.71
CA VAL A 18 -24.14 -0.86 -3.29
C VAL A 18 -24.90 -0.90 -4.61
N LEU A 19 -24.16 -1.10 -5.69
CA LEU A 19 -24.71 -1.17 -7.05
C LEU A 19 -25.20 -2.58 -7.38
N ASP A 20 -24.45 -3.59 -6.97
CA ASP A 20 -24.73 -4.98 -7.28
C ASP A 20 -24.15 -5.92 -6.22
N CYS A 21 -24.79 -7.07 -6.04
CA CYS A 21 -24.35 -8.15 -5.17
C CYS A 21 -24.75 -9.48 -5.81
N THR A 22 -23.76 -10.25 -6.28
CA THR A 22 -24.00 -11.52 -6.98
C THR A 22 -23.34 -12.69 -6.23
N PRO A 23 -23.98 -13.86 -6.15
CA PRO A 23 -23.32 -15.06 -5.63
C PRO A 23 -22.06 -15.41 -6.45
N CYS A 24 -20.98 -15.76 -5.76
CA CYS A 24 -19.70 -16.14 -6.38
C CYS A 24 -19.08 -17.29 -5.59
N GLU A 25 -19.23 -18.52 -6.08
CA GLU A 25 -18.84 -19.75 -5.35
C GLU A 25 -19.46 -19.80 -3.94
N ASN A 26 -18.64 -19.74 -2.89
CA ASN A 26 -19.04 -19.74 -1.48
C ASN A 26 -19.08 -18.32 -0.87
N GLU A 27 -18.91 -17.28 -1.69
CA GLU A 27 -18.85 -15.87 -1.31
C GLU A 27 -19.93 -15.07 -2.10
N PHE A 28 -19.98 -13.76 -1.88
CA PHE A 28 -20.76 -12.82 -2.69
C PHE A 28 -19.85 -11.72 -3.24
N ALA A 29 -19.98 -11.41 -4.53
CA ALA A 29 -19.26 -10.34 -5.19
C ALA A 29 -20.08 -9.05 -5.14
N VAL A 30 -19.60 -8.06 -4.39
CA VAL A 30 -20.25 -6.77 -4.17
C VAL A 30 -19.52 -5.66 -4.94
N VAL A 31 -20.28 -4.91 -5.74
CA VAL A 31 -19.79 -3.73 -6.47
C VAL A 31 -20.37 -2.48 -5.82
N LEU A 32 -19.49 -1.56 -5.43
CA LEU A 32 -19.86 -0.28 -4.83
C LEU A 32 -19.70 0.86 -5.83
N ARG A 33 -20.48 1.93 -5.68
CA ARG A 33 -20.30 3.18 -6.43
C ARG A 33 -18.98 3.87 -6.06
N ALA A 34 -18.65 3.86 -4.78
CA ALA A 34 -17.43 4.42 -4.21
C ALA A 34 -16.94 3.49 -3.10
N THR A 35 -15.62 3.43 -2.87
CA THR A 35 -15.05 2.56 -1.84
C THR A 35 -13.85 3.18 -1.14
N LEU A 36 -13.78 2.96 0.18
CA LEU A 36 -12.58 3.20 0.98
C LEU A 36 -11.66 1.99 1.01
N PHE A 37 -12.08 0.81 0.55
CA PHE A 37 -11.21 -0.38 0.55
C PHE A 37 -10.19 -0.32 -0.59
N HIS A 38 -8.92 -0.47 -0.24
CA HIS A 38 -7.83 -0.66 -1.19
C HIS A 38 -7.87 -2.10 -1.75
N PRO A 39 -7.97 -2.28 -3.08
CA PRO A 39 -7.82 -3.60 -3.70
C PRO A 39 -6.36 -4.06 -3.66
N GLN A 40 -6.11 -5.37 -3.67
CA GLN A 40 -4.74 -5.87 -3.73
C GLN A 40 -4.01 -5.35 -4.99
N GLY A 41 -2.80 -4.80 -4.82
CA GLY A 41 -2.04 -4.19 -5.92
C GLY A 41 -0.77 -3.49 -5.44
N GLY A 42 0.20 -3.28 -6.34
CA GLY A 42 1.44 -2.56 -6.03
C GLY A 42 2.31 -3.23 -4.96
N GLY A 43 2.16 -4.55 -4.75
CA GLY A 43 2.82 -5.27 -3.65
C GLY A 43 2.09 -5.20 -2.31
N GLN A 44 1.07 -4.35 -2.16
CA GLN A 44 0.26 -4.22 -0.94
C GLN A 44 -0.92 -5.22 -0.95
N PRO A 45 -1.18 -5.91 0.17
CA PRO A 45 -2.38 -6.75 0.29
C PRO A 45 -3.66 -5.91 0.28
N CYS A 46 -4.79 -6.54 -0.05
CA CYS A 46 -6.09 -5.87 0.04
C CYS A 46 -6.48 -5.57 1.50
N ASP A 47 -7.36 -4.58 1.65
CA ASP A 47 -8.05 -4.37 2.92
C ASP A 47 -9.14 -5.41 3.17
N THR A 48 -9.49 -5.53 4.44
CA THR A 48 -10.65 -6.25 4.97
C THR A 48 -11.52 -5.28 5.77
N GLY A 49 -12.68 -5.73 6.21
CA GLY A 49 -13.60 -4.94 7.02
C GLY A 49 -15.04 -5.37 6.80
N TRP A 50 -15.97 -4.43 6.69
CA TRP A 50 -17.40 -4.70 6.62
C TRP A 50 -18.13 -3.81 5.61
N ILE A 51 -19.10 -4.40 4.92
CA ILE A 51 -20.13 -3.70 4.13
C ILE A 51 -21.48 -4.05 4.74
N GLY A 52 -22.09 -3.09 5.44
CA GLY A 52 -23.18 -3.39 6.38
C GLY A 52 -22.71 -4.39 7.43
N GLU A 53 -23.42 -5.52 7.55
CA GLU A 53 -23.08 -6.62 8.47
C GLU A 53 -22.16 -7.68 7.85
N SER A 54 -21.91 -7.64 6.53
CA SER A 54 -21.11 -8.67 5.86
C SER A 54 -19.62 -8.36 5.90
N GLN A 55 -18.81 -9.37 6.23
CA GLN A 55 -17.36 -9.25 6.30
C GLN A 55 -16.75 -9.28 4.90
N VAL A 56 -15.89 -8.30 4.61
CA VAL A 56 -15.06 -8.26 3.40
C VAL A 56 -13.85 -9.17 3.58
N LEU A 57 -13.79 -10.23 2.79
CA LEU A 57 -12.76 -11.26 2.82
C LEU A 57 -11.57 -10.90 1.91
N ARG A 58 -11.86 -10.31 0.74
CA ARG A 58 -10.85 -9.85 -0.21
C ARG A 58 -11.41 -8.77 -1.12
N VAL A 59 -10.54 -7.89 -1.60
CA VAL A 59 -10.90 -6.81 -2.54
C VAL A 59 -9.99 -6.88 -3.75
N ALA A 60 -10.60 -6.98 -4.93
CA ALA A 60 -9.88 -7.13 -6.19
C ALA A 60 -10.19 -5.97 -7.15
N GLN A 61 -9.16 -5.57 -7.90
CA GLN A 61 -9.31 -4.66 -9.01
C GLN A 61 -9.56 -5.47 -10.29
N GLU A 62 -10.73 -5.31 -10.88
CA GLU A 62 -11.06 -5.77 -12.24
C GLU A 62 -10.91 -4.59 -13.23
N PRO A 63 -10.83 -4.80 -14.55
CA PRO A 63 -10.56 -3.73 -15.51
C PRO A 63 -11.46 -2.49 -15.37
N GLU A 64 -12.73 -2.66 -14.99
CA GLU A 64 -13.71 -1.57 -14.96
C GLU A 64 -14.27 -1.23 -13.57
N ARG A 65 -13.95 -2.03 -12.55
CA ARG A 65 -14.57 -1.96 -11.22
C ARG A 65 -13.69 -2.54 -10.12
N ILE A 66 -13.99 -2.17 -8.88
CA ILE A 66 -13.46 -2.84 -7.69
C ILE A 66 -14.54 -3.77 -7.15
N VAL A 67 -14.18 -5.04 -6.96
CA VAL A 67 -15.08 -6.08 -6.44
C VAL A 67 -14.66 -6.42 -5.01
N HIS A 68 -15.65 -6.44 -4.12
CA HIS A 68 -15.48 -6.80 -2.72
C HIS A 68 -16.13 -8.15 -2.53
N TYR A 69 -15.35 -9.16 -2.17
CA TYR A 69 -15.87 -10.49 -1.90
C TYR A 69 -16.18 -10.59 -0.42
N VAL A 70 -17.41 -10.96 -0.12
CA VAL A 70 -17.97 -10.92 1.21
C VAL A 70 -18.64 -12.24 1.60
N ASP A 71 -18.81 -12.47 2.89
CA ASP A 71 -19.31 -13.73 3.45
C ASP A 71 -20.85 -13.88 3.44
N GLN A 72 -21.59 -12.78 3.26
CA GLN A 72 -23.05 -12.73 3.32
C GLN A 72 -23.60 -11.80 2.23
N PRO A 73 -24.81 -12.04 1.71
CA PRO A 73 -25.37 -11.18 0.67
C PRO A 73 -25.66 -9.78 1.21
N VAL A 74 -25.32 -8.76 0.43
CA VAL A 74 -25.59 -7.34 0.74
C VAL A 74 -26.68 -6.82 -0.19
N LYS A 75 -27.71 -6.17 0.35
CA LYS A 75 -28.80 -5.60 -0.46
C LYS A 75 -28.29 -4.37 -1.24
N PRO A 76 -28.63 -4.23 -2.53
CA PRO A 76 -28.40 -2.99 -3.29
C PRO A 76 -29.04 -1.78 -2.61
N GLY A 77 -28.41 -0.62 -2.74
CA GLY A 77 -28.81 0.63 -2.08
C GLY A 77 -27.76 1.17 -1.11
N MET A 78 -28.14 2.17 -0.32
CA MET A 78 -27.22 2.82 0.62
C MET A 78 -26.88 1.91 1.80
N THR A 79 -25.58 1.80 2.12
CA THR A 79 -25.08 1.07 3.29
C THR A 79 -23.84 1.75 3.87
N SER A 80 -23.53 1.44 5.13
CA SER A 80 -22.26 1.83 5.75
C SER A 80 -21.16 0.85 5.39
N ILE A 81 -19.97 1.37 5.07
CA ILE A 81 -18.73 0.58 4.98
C ILE A 81 -17.80 0.94 6.13
N LYS A 82 -17.03 -0.05 6.59
CA LYS A 82 -15.98 0.10 7.60
C LYS A 82 -14.77 -0.71 7.21
N VAL A 83 -13.63 -0.07 7.01
CA VAL A 83 -12.34 -0.73 6.82
C VAL A 83 -11.79 -1.19 8.17
N ASP A 84 -11.13 -2.35 8.18
CA ASP A 84 -10.32 -2.82 9.31
C ASP A 84 -9.12 -1.89 9.52
N GLU A 85 -9.18 -1.11 10.60
CA GLU A 85 -8.20 -0.08 10.92
C GLU A 85 -6.80 -0.64 11.17
N GLU A 86 -6.69 -1.69 11.99
CA GLU A 86 -5.41 -2.28 12.37
C GLU A 86 -4.68 -2.82 11.14
N ARG A 87 -5.41 -3.56 10.30
CA ARG A 87 -4.87 -4.06 9.03
C ARG A 87 -4.47 -2.91 8.10
N ARG A 88 -5.31 -1.89 7.94
CA ARG A 88 -5.03 -0.73 7.08
C ARG A 88 -3.78 0.01 7.53
N GLN A 89 -3.64 0.25 8.84
CA GLN A 89 -2.50 0.96 9.40
C GLN A 89 -1.22 0.16 9.15
N LEU A 90 -1.20 -1.14 9.48
CA LEU A 90 -0.06 -2.01 9.23
C LEU A 90 0.35 -2.03 7.74
N ASN A 91 -0.61 -2.21 6.84
CA ASN A 91 -0.36 -2.23 5.39
C ASN A 91 0.21 -0.89 4.90
N SER A 92 -0.30 0.23 5.40
CA SER A 92 0.16 1.56 5.02
C SER A 92 1.57 1.84 5.52
N ARG A 93 1.91 1.36 6.72
CA ARG A 93 3.26 1.41 7.29
C ARG A 93 4.23 0.59 6.45
N LEU A 94 3.89 -0.67 6.16
CA LEU A 94 4.71 -1.56 5.32
C LEU A 94 4.97 -0.98 3.93
N HIS A 95 3.94 -0.43 3.27
CA HIS A 95 4.10 0.20 1.95
C HIS A 95 4.99 1.44 2.02
N SER A 96 4.79 2.29 3.03
CA SER A 96 5.58 3.51 3.21
C SER A 96 7.05 3.21 3.53
N ALA A 97 7.34 2.19 4.33
CA ALA A 97 8.70 1.69 4.55
C ALA A 97 9.33 1.21 3.23
N GLY A 98 8.55 0.54 2.38
CA GLY A 98 8.97 0.16 1.03
C GLY A 98 9.39 1.36 0.17
N HIS A 99 8.68 2.48 0.25
CA HIS A 99 9.06 3.72 -0.43
C HIS A 99 10.41 4.25 0.07
N LEU A 100 10.62 4.33 1.39
CA LEU A 100 11.89 4.81 1.95
C LEU A 100 13.07 3.94 1.52
N ILE A 101 12.91 2.62 1.55
CA ILE A 101 13.94 1.68 1.06
C ILE A 101 14.21 1.90 -0.43
N GLY A 102 13.15 2.11 -1.22
CA GLY A 102 13.23 2.50 -2.63
C GLY A 102 14.08 3.75 -2.84
N HIS A 103 13.76 4.83 -2.13
CA HIS A 103 14.46 6.11 -2.23
C HIS A 103 15.93 5.97 -1.89
N PHE A 104 16.25 5.31 -0.78
CA PHE A 104 17.64 5.10 -0.39
C PHE A 104 18.41 4.36 -1.48
N ALA A 105 17.88 3.23 -1.97
CA ALA A 105 18.54 2.43 -2.99
C ALA A 105 18.73 3.21 -4.32
N GLU A 106 17.77 4.05 -4.70
CA GLU A 106 17.87 4.93 -5.88
C GLU A 106 19.00 5.95 -5.75
N THR A 107 19.23 6.52 -4.55
CA THR A 107 20.40 7.40 -4.32
C THR A 107 21.75 6.70 -4.55
N GLN A 108 21.74 5.36 -4.47
CA GLN A 108 22.91 4.51 -4.67
C GLN A 108 22.93 3.87 -6.07
N GLY A 109 22.10 4.36 -7.01
CA GLY A 109 22.08 3.93 -8.40
C GLY A 109 21.35 2.62 -8.66
N TRP A 110 20.44 2.20 -7.78
CA TRP A 110 19.58 1.02 -7.98
C TRP A 110 18.18 1.43 -8.44
N THR A 111 17.55 0.61 -9.28
CA THR A 111 16.17 0.86 -9.74
C THR A 111 15.23 -0.20 -9.17
N PRO A 112 14.14 0.17 -8.47
CA PRO A 112 13.16 -0.79 -7.98
C PRO A 112 12.43 -1.45 -9.15
N ILE A 113 12.34 -2.78 -9.13
CA ILE A 113 11.66 -3.58 -10.17
C ILE A 113 10.48 -4.38 -9.63
N LYS A 114 10.44 -4.65 -8.33
CA LYS A 114 9.35 -5.38 -7.68
C LYS A 114 9.29 -5.03 -6.20
N ALA A 115 8.08 -4.95 -5.68
CA ALA A 115 7.83 -4.74 -4.27
C ALA A 115 6.80 -5.76 -3.75
N HIS A 116 6.94 -6.15 -2.48
CA HIS A 116 6.05 -7.04 -1.74
C HIS A 116 5.97 -6.53 -0.30
N HIS A 117 4.81 -6.04 0.10
CA HIS A 117 4.59 -5.30 1.36
C HIS A 117 3.62 -6.06 2.27
N TRP A 118 3.84 -7.37 2.41
CA TRP A 118 3.00 -8.25 3.23
C TRP A 118 3.61 -8.38 4.64
N PRO A 119 2.78 -8.48 5.70
CA PRO A 119 3.28 -8.68 7.06
C PRO A 119 4.23 -9.88 7.17
N GLY A 120 5.42 -9.68 7.72
CA GLY A 120 6.47 -10.71 7.86
C GLY A 120 7.19 -11.11 6.55
N GLU A 121 6.83 -10.48 5.43
CA GLU A 121 7.38 -10.81 4.11
C GLU A 121 7.91 -9.58 3.35
N GLY A 122 8.00 -8.43 4.01
CA GLY A 122 8.43 -7.16 3.41
C GLY A 122 9.70 -7.31 2.59
N ARG A 123 9.62 -6.98 1.29
CA ARG A 123 10.76 -7.05 0.37
C ARG A 123 10.63 -6.08 -0.79
N VAL A 124 11.71 -5.35 -1.06
CA VAL A 124 11.88 -4.58 -2.31
C VAL A 124 13.05 -5.17 -3.09
N THR A 125 12.86 -5.33 -4.39
CA THR A 125 13.81 -5.94 -5.31
C THR A 125 14.23 -4.92 -6.35
N PHE A 126 15.53 -4.88 -6.63
CA PHE A 126 16.17 -3.86 -7.45
C PHE A 126 17.04 -4.48 -8.55
N GLN A 127 17.13 -3.79 -9.68
CA GLN A 127 18.16 -4.01 -10.69
C GLN A 127 19.23 -2.93 -10.61
N PRO A 128 20.49 -3.22 -10.96
CA PRO A 128 21.57 -2.25 -10.94
C PRO A 128 21.39 -1.26 -12.09
N GLY A 129 21.56 0.03 -11.80
CA GLY A 129 21.81 1.04 -12.82
C GLY A 129 23.30 1.10 -13.20
N GLU A 130 23.66 1.98 -14.13
CA GLU A 130 25.04 2.13 -14.62
C GLU A 130 26.03 2.55 -13.52
N THR A 131 25.54 3.25 -12.50
CA THR A 131 26.33 3.81 -11.39
C THR A 131 26.02 3.13 -10.05
N SER A 132 25.44 1.92 -10.06
CA SER A 132 25.04 1.22 -8.84
C SER A 132 26.21 0.97 -7.91
N GLN A 133 26.07 1.35 -6.64
CA GLN A 133 27.06 1.12 -5.57
C GLN A 133 26.63 -0.03 -4.67
N GLU A 134 27.57 -0.61 -3.92
CA GLU A 134 27.24 -1.62 -2.91
C GLU A 134 26.39 -0.98 -1.80
N LEU A 135 25.30 -1.67 -1.40
CA LEU A 135 24.46 -1.20 -0.30
C LEU A 135 24.96 -1.78 1.02
N ASP A 136 25.06 -0.91 2.02
CA ASP A 136 25.30 -1.27 3.40
C ASP A 136 23.98 -1.21 4.20
N ALA A 137 23.67 -2.29 4.93
CA ALA A 137 22.42 -2.42 5.67
C ALA A 137 22.34 -1.44 6.85
N GLU A 138 23.46 -1.17 7.52
CA GLU A 138 23.53 -0.25 8.67
C GLU A 138 23.40 1.19 8.19
N VAL A 139 24.05 1.56 7.08
CA VAL A 139 23.89 2.89 6.48
C VAL A 139 22.45 3.13 6.05
N MET A 140 21.81 2.15 5.39
CA MET A 140 20.40 2.22 5.02
C MET A 140 19.50 2.36 6.26
N GLN A 141 19.72 1.52 7.29
CA GLN A 141 18.97 1.54 8.53
C GLN A 141 19.02 2.91 9.22
N ASN A 142 20.21 3.52 9.28
CA ASN A 142 20.41 4.84 9.87
C ASN A 142 19.75 5.95 9.05
N ALA A 143 19.82 5.88 7.72
CA ALA A 143 19.16 6.86 6.85
C ALA A 143 17.63 6.83 7.00
N LEU A 144 17.04 5.63 7.04
CA LEU A 144 15.61 5.46 7.28
C LEU A 144 15.20 5.98 8.66
N ALA A 145 15.96 5.64 9.70
CA ALA A 145 15.71 6.13 11.06
C ALA A 145 15.77 7.66 11.12
N GLN A 146 16.69 8.29 10.41
CA GLN A 146 16.78 9.75 10.32
C GLN A 146 15.55 10.35 9.64
N TRP A 147 15.14 9.84 8.47
CA TRP A 147 13.92 10.33 7.80
C TRP A 147 12.66 10.16 8.65
N ILE A 148 12.56 9.06 9.40
CA ILE A 148 11.46 8.82 10.35
C ILE A 148 11.50 9.84 11.48
N ALA A 149 12.69 10.13 12.04
CA ALA A 149 12.85 11.13 13.09
C ALA A 149 12.52 12.55 12.63
N ASP A 150 12.89 12.91 11.39
CA ASP A 150 12.58 14.20 10.75
C ASP A 150 11.08 14.37 10.46
N ASP A 151 10.33 13.27 10.48
CA ASP A 151 8.87 13.23 10.43
C ASP A 151 8.26 13.94 9.23
N LEU A 152 8.81 13.62 8.05
CA LEU A 152 8.38 14.24 6.82
C LEU A 152 6.89 13.92 6.53
N PRO A 153 6.07 14.93 6.16
CA PRO A 153 4.65 14.72 5.89
C PRO A 153 4.45 14.03 4.54
N ARG A 154 3.42 13.19 4.44
CA ARG A 154 2.97 12.61 3.17
C ARG A 154 2.44 13.71 2.27
N LEU A 155 2.97 13.78 1.05
CA LEU A 155 2.49 14.63 -0.03
C LEU A 155 1.82 13.77 -1.09
N THR A 156 0.67 14.23 -1.60
CA THR A 156 -0.07 13.55 -2.67
C THR A 156 -0.28 14.52 -3.82
N SER A 157 0.13 14.12 -5.02
CA SER A 157 -0.01 14.90 -6.25
C SER A 157 -0.63 14.04 -7.36
N LEU A 158 -1.04 14.71 -8.44
CA LEU A 158 -1.44 14.08 -9.69
C LEU A 158 -0.50 14.56 -10.79
N ARG A 159 0.19 13.63 -11.45
CA ARG A 159 1.05 13.91 -12.59
C ARG A 159 0.64 13.03 -13.76
N GLU A 160 0.31 13.65 -14.89
CA GLU A 160 -0.14 12.94 -16.12
C GLU A 160 -1.31 11.97 -15.87
N GLY A 161 -2.18 12.30 -14.90
CA GLY A 161 -3.33 11.46 -14.52
C GLY A 161 -2.99 10.30 -13.56
N ALA A 162 -1.73 10.11 -13.19
CA ALA A 162 -1.29 9.15 -12.18
C ALA A 162 -1.16 9.82 -10.80
N ARG A 163 -1.59 9.10 -9.75
CA ARG A 163 -1.39 9.50 -8.35
C ARG A 163 0.07 9.30 -7.98
N GLU A 164 0.69 10.33 -7.44
CA GLU A 164 2.04 10.30 -6.90
C GLU A 164 2.02 10.50 -5.37
N ILE A 165 2.93 9.80 -4.69
CA ILE A 165 3.12 9.88 -3.24
C ILE A 165 4.59 10.11 -2.93
N GLY A 166 4.86 11.16 -2.15
CA GLY A 166 6.18 11.47 -1.60
C GLY A 166 6.10 11.82 -0.12
N PHE A 167 7.27 12.05 0.50
CA PHE A 167 7.37 12.45 1.91
C PHE A 167 8.34 13.63 2.04
N GLY A 168 7.82 14.80 2.43
CA GLY A 168 8.63 16.02 2.52
C GLY A 168 9.38 16.33 1.22
N GLU A 169 10.70 16.40 1.28
CA GLU A 169 11.56 16.68 0.12
C GLU A 169 12.01 15.42 -0.64
N LEU A 170 11.62 14.22 -0.19
CA LEU A 170 11.93 12.98 -0.91
C LEU A 170 11.17 12.91 -2.24
N PRO A 171 11.75 12.31 -3.29
CA PRO A 171 11.08 12.14 -4.58
C PRO A 171 9.71 11.46 -4.44
N ALA A 172 8.76 11.83 -5.30
CA ALA A 172 7.46 11.17 -5.31
C ALA A 172 7.45 9.96 -6.26
N TYR A 173 6.74 8.89 -5.87
CA TYR A 173 6.49 7.73 -6.72
C TYR A 173 5.05 7.72 -7.23
N GLY A 174 4.86 7.34 -8.49
CA GLY A 174 3.55 6.94 -8.99
C GLY A 174 3.05 5.71 -8.23
N CYS A 175 2.09 5.90 -7.32
CA CYS A 175 1.66 4.85 -6.40
C CYS A 175 0.14 4.88 -6.12
N GLY A 176 -0.49 3.72 -6.27
CA GLY A 176 -1.90 3.48 -5.93
C GLY A 176 -2.13 2.93 -4.53
N GLY A 177 -1.07 2.70 -3.74
CA GLY A 177 -1.15 2.18 -2.38
C GLY A 177 -1.64 3.18 -1.35
N THR A 178 -1.92 2.69 -0.15
CA THR A 178 -2.18 3.54 1.02
C THR A 178 -0.88 3.79 1.79
N HIS A 179 -0.74 4.98 2.35
CA HIS A 179 0.49 5.44 3.00
C HIS A 179 0.19 6.15 4.30
N VAL A 180 1.13 6.06 5.24
CA VAL A 180 1.08 6.83 6.49
C VAL A 180 1.00 8.32 6.22
N ARG A 181 0.42 9.11 7.12
CA ARG A 181 0.26 10.55 6.90
C ARG A 181 1.55 11.33 7.12
N ARG A 182 2.46 10.76 7.90
CA ARG A 182 3.77 11.33 8.26
C ARG A 182 4.71 10.20 8.67
N LEU A 183 6.02 10.39 8.54
CA LEU A 183 6.97 9.27 8.69
C LEU A 183 7.06 8.71 10.12
N GLN A 184 6.78 9.48 11.19
CA GLN A 184 6.79 8.90 12.54
C GLN A 184 5.73 7.81 12.77
N GLU A 185 4.64 7.79 12.00
CA GLU A 185 3.63 6.72 12.06
C GLU A 185 4.19 5.36 11.60
N LEU A 186 5.34 5.33 10.93
CA LEU A 186 6.03 4.07 10.62
C LEU A 186 6.45 3.31 11.88
N GLY A 187 6.72 3.99 12.99
CA GLY A 187 7.39 3.36 14.13
C GLY A 187 8.80 2.89 13.74
N THR A 188 9.17 1.69 14.20
CA THR A 188 10.48 1.11 13.86
C THR A 188 10.40 0.36 12.55
N VAL A 189 11.29 0.69 11.61
CA VAL A 189 11.53 -0.08 10.38
C VAL A 189 12.87 -0.78 10.53
N THR A 190 12.90 -2.10 10.36
CA THR A 190 14.11 -2.91 10.52
C THR A 190 14.54 -3.51 9.19
N ILE A 191 15.78 -3.29 8.76
CA ILE A 191 16.36 -3.97 7.59
C ILE A 191 16.82 -5.37 8.01
N ALA A 192 16.02 -6.38 7.67
CA ALA A 192 16.26 -7.77 8.06
C ALA A 192 17.43 -8.42 7.29
N SER A 193 17.58 -8.11 6.00
CA SER A 193 18.70 -8.62 5.20
C SER A 193 18.86 -7.90 3.87
N LEU A 194 20.10 -7.81 3.40
CA LEU A 194 20.45 -7.53 2.01
C LEU A 194 20.94 -8.81 1.33
N SER A 195 20.45 -9.08 0.12
CA SER A 195 20.91 -10.24 -0.66
C SER A 195 20.99 -9.91 -2.13
N GLN A 196 22.08 -10.31 -2.78
CA GLN A 196 22.26 -10.14 -4.21
C GLN A 196 22.36 -11.50 -4.90
N LYS A 197 21.51 -11.73 -5.91
CA LYS A 197 21.48 -12.98 -6.68
C LYS A 197 21.28 -12.68 -8.15
N LYS A 198 22.19 -13.19 -8.99
CA LYS A 198 22.16 -12.99 -10.45
C LYS A 198 22.01 -11.51 -10.85
N GLY A 199 22.76 -10.63 -10.19
CA GLY A 199 22.73 -9.18 -10.43
C GLY A 199 21.55 -8.44 -9.80
N THR A 200 20.52 -9.14 -9.31
CA THR A 200 19.38 -8.52 -8.64
C THR A 200 19.63 -8.38 -7.14
N LEU A 201 19.39 -7.19 -6.59
CA LEU A 201 19.44 -6.92 -5.16
C LEU A 201 18.05 -7.07 -4.54
N SER A 202 17.97 -7.64 -3.34
CA SER A 202 16.74 -7.74 -2.55
C SER A 202 17.00 -7.27 -1.13
N VAL A 203 16.19 -6.32 -0.69
CA VAL A 203 16.15 -5.78 0.67
C VAL A 203 14.93 -6.37 1.35
N ARG A 204 15.13 -7.16 2.41
CA ARG A 204 14.03 -7.61 3.29
C ARG A 204 13.93 -6.70 4.49
N TYR A 205 12.71 -6.43 4.93
CA TYR A 205 12.46 -5.54 6.03
C TYR A 205 11.17 -5.90 6.77
N ASP A 206 11.07 -5.40 7.99
CA ASP A 206 9.90 -5.53 8.86
C ASP A 206 9.57 -4.18 9.49
N VAL A 207 8.35 -4.08 10.02
CA VAL A 207 7.84 -2.89 10.72
C VAL A 207 7.14 -3.35 12.00
N ASP A 208 7.52 -2.76 13.14
CA ASP A 208 6.99 -3.09 14.49
C ASP A 208 5.94 -2.08 14.95
#